data_AF-A0A2G9LS14-F1
#
_entry.id   AF-A0A2G9LS14-F1
#
_cell.length_a   1.000
_cell.length_b   1.000
_cell.length_c   1.000
_cell.angle_alpha   90.00
_cell.angle_beta   90.00
_cell.angle_gamma   90.00
#
_symmetry.space_group_name_H-M   'P 1'
#
loop_
_entity.id
_entity.type
_entity.pdbx_description
1 polymer ?
#
loop_
_entity_poly.entity_id
_entity_poly.type
_entity_poly.pdbx_seq_one_letter_code
_entity_poly.pdbx_strand_id
1 'polypeptide(L)'
;MISQIYTKKMKKIKSQAKSAAAFFDRCKKKAEPGIDKVLSLAALNTTIVYGAVKAATEMPSLSSDLALIGTGALLLAGNRYIIDSDHTEKFREILHQANAAIDTDRSASWLKSSVLAGVLGLTLVGITSSYGFGSAKEITPKIERSPIIPYMTSIRTVNDKPKQTIPDVEPIKGVRPAIFDHMGYAPVVKPLKEKYDYMKLKSLEGRIQRVMRYKHITDTIEDLHKMPRNTLAAIAIQESFADPSEPNASNDGGVGYIHMQGTTAKENGLNIYGNSKTTSDYAHGKKIRKLLERCDGQIECAQSYDERFHIVKIVATAAKMMAKCEAKYDSWDKATICIRGEGYIGQKTGRKYLKRIKENLALLDDPEQIRKAAADFEQRNDIKFDAYIKHSAKESVNWMLSHYVDYMQKHKK
;
A
#
# COMPACT_ATOMS: atom_id res chain seq x y z
N MET A 1 -35.72 -1.66 45.13
CA MET A 1 -35.93 -1.94 43.69
C MET A 1 -35.65 -0.73 42.79
N ILE A 2 -36.18 0.47 43.07
CA ILE A 2 -35.96 1.69 42.25
C ILE A 2 -34.47 2.10 42.14
N SER A 3 -33.70 2.05 43.24
CA SER A 3 -32.26 2.40 43.25
C SER A 3 -31.39 1.49 42.36
N GLN A 4 -31.72 0.20 42.27
CA GLN A 4 -31.01 -0.75 41.41
C GLN A 4 -31.27 -0.50 39.92
N ILE A 5 -32.49 -0.09 39.57
CA ILE A 5 -32.86 0.27 38.18
C ILE A 5 -32.09 1.52 37.74
N TYR A 6 -32.00 2.55 38.59
CA TYR A 6 -31.23 3.77 38.31
C TYR A 6 -29.74 3.50 38.13
N THR A 7 -29.15 2.65 38.98
CA THR A 7 -27.73 2.32 38.90
C THR A 7 -27.39 1.57 37.60
N LYS A 8 -28.28 0.66 37.16
CA LYS A 8 -28.11 -0.10 35.91
C LYS A 8 -28.23 0.82 34.68
N LYS A 9 -29.18 1.76 34.69
CA LYS A 9 -29.36 2.75 33.62
C LYS A 9 -28.18 3.71 33.51
N MET A 10 -27.66 4.19 34.65
CA MET A 10 -26.48 5.08 34.69
C MET A 10 -25.19 4.39 34.23
N LYS A 11 -24.99 3.11 34.58
CA LYS A 11 -23.84 2.32 34.07
C LYS A 11 -23.90 2.17 32.53
N LYS A 12 -25.09 1.95 31.97
CA LYS A 12 -25.28 1.84 30.52
C LYS A 12 -24.97 3.17 29.81
N ILE A 13 -25.43 4.30 30.34
CA ILE A 13 -25.16 5.63 29.79
C ILE A 13 -23.66 5.95 29.82
N LYS A 14 -22.98 5.67 30.95
CA LYS A 14 -21.52 5.88 31.06
C LYS A 14 -20.73 5.01 30.08
N SER A 15 -21.16 3.77 29.85
CA SER A 15 -20.53 2.87 28.87
C SER A 15 -20.70 3.37 27.42
N GLN A 16 -21.89 3.86 27.08
CA GLN A 16 -22.17 4.45 25.76
C GLN A 16 -21.39 5.75 25.54
N ALA A 17 -21.30 6.62 26.56
CA ALA A 17 -20.51 7.84 26.50
C ALA A 17 -19.00 7.56 26.31
N LYS A 18 -18.44 6.55 27.01
CA LYS A 18 -17.04 6.12 26.81
C LYS A 18 -16.81 5.55 25.41
N SER A 19 -17.76 4.80 24.87
CA SER A 19 -17.67 4.22 23.52
C SER A 19 -17.73 5.30 22.44
N ALA A 20 -18.59 6.30 22.61
CA ALA A 20 -18.66 7.47 21.75
C ALA A 20 -17.37 8.30 21.82
N ALA A 21 -16.87 8.59 23.03
CA ALA A 21 -15.60 9.30 23.22
C ALA A 21 -14.44 8.56 22.53
N ALA A 22 -14.33 7.24 22.69
CA ALA A 22 -13.29 6.43 22.02
C ALA A 22 -13.47 6.33 20.49
N PHE A 23 -14.68 6.51 19.97
CA PHE A 23 -14.94 6.62 18.54
C PHE A 23 -14.49 7.97 18.01
N PHE A 24 -14.88 9.07 18.68
CA PHE A 24 -14.44 10.41 18.31
C PHE A 24 -12.93 10.59 18.44
N ASP A 25 -12.30 10.01 19.46
CA ASP A 25 -10.85 10.05 19.64
C ASP A 25 -10.10 9.27 18.54
N ARG A 26 -10.68 8.17 18.02
CA ARG A 26 -10.16 7.45 16.86
C ARG A 26 -10.37 8.19 15.55
N CYS A 27 -11.50 8.84 15.37
CA CYS A 27 -11.75 9.71 14.22
C CYS A 27 -10.80 10.91 14.24
N LYS A 28 -10.58 11.52 15.42
CA LYS A 28 -9.63 12.60 15.65
C LYS A 28 -8.21 12.15 15.31
N LYS A 29 -7.69 11.08 15.90
CA LYS A 29 -6.34 10.53 15.61
C LYS A 29 -6.10 10.19 14.14
N LYS A 30 -7.15 9.80 13.42
CA LYS A 30 -7.06 9.45 11.99
C LYS A 30 -7.12 10.67 11.07
N ALA A 31 -7.79 11.73 11.52
CA ALA A 31 -7.91 12.98 10.79
C ALA A 31 -6.84 14.01 11.19
N GLU A 32 -6.21 13.86 12.36
CA GLU A 32 -5.21 14.75 12.98
C GLU A 32 -4.10 15.16 12.00
N PRO A 33 -3.44 14.29 11.23
CA PRO A 33 -2.36 14.75 10.34
C PRO A 33 -2.81 15.70 9.23
N GLY A 34 -4.06 15.56 8.75
CA GLY A 34 -4.62 16.42 7.70
C GLY A 34 -5.33 17.64 8.27
N ILE A 35 -6.13 17.45 9.33
CA ILE A 35 -6.81 18.52 10.04
C ILE A 35 -5.78 19.44 10.70
N ASP A 36 -4.74 18.92 11.34
CA ASP A 36 -3.68 19.74 11.93
C ASP A 36 -3.00 20.59 10.86
N LYS A 37 -2.72 20.05 9.67
CA LYS A 37 -2.13 20.83 8.57
C LYS A 37 -3.08 21.95 8.12
N VAL A 38 -4.36 21.66 7.94
CA VAL A 38 -5.37 22.66 7.54
C VAL A 38 -5.59 23.72 8.62
N LEU A 39 -5.68 23.32 9.89
CA LEU A 39 -5.85 24.25 11.01
C LEU A 39 -4.60 25.08 11.26
N SER A 40 -3.42 24.49 11.07
CA SER A 40 -2.12 25.16 11.12
C SER A 40 -1.99 26.22 10.05
N LEU A 41 -2.34 25.88 8.79
CA LEU A 41 -2.38 26.81 7.68
C LEU A 41 -3.41 27.92 7.93
N ALA A 42 -4.60 27.58 8.42
CA ALA A 42 -5.63 28.56 8.74
C ALA A 42 -5.18 29.55 9.83
N ALA A 43 -4.54 29.06 10.91
CA ALA A 43 -4.02 29.90 11.98
C ALA A 43 -2.88 30.81 11.49
N LEU A 44 -1.91 30.26 10.74
CA LEU A 44 -0.80 31.03 10.17
C LEU A 44 -1.30 32.13 9.24
N ASN A 45 -2.22 31.78 8.33
CA ASN A 45 -2.78 32.71 7.36
C ASN A 45 -3.57 33.82 8.07
N THR A 46 -4.34 33.48 9.11
CA THR A 46 -5.07 34.49 9.90
C THR A 46 -4.11 35.47 10.59
N THR A 47 -3.00 34.96 11.12
CA THR A 47 -1.97 35.78 11.81
C THR A 47 -1.31 36.76 10.86
N ILE A 48 -0.90 36.26 9.69
CA ILE A 48 -0.23 37.04 8.66
C ILE A 48 -1.19 38.10 8.09
N VAL A 49 -2.44 37.72 7.80
CA VAL A 49 -3.47 38.67 7.33
C VAL A 49 -3.76 39.73 8.39
N TYR A 50 -3.92 39.36 9.66
CA TYR A 50 -4.16 40.33 10.72
C TYR A 50 -2.99 41.31 10.91
N GLY A 51 -1.76 40.82 10.93
CA GLY A 51 -0.56 41.65 11.01
C GLY A 51 -0.42 42.60 9.81
N ALA A 52 -0.69 42.09 8.60
CA ALA A 52 -0.66 42.89 7.38
C ALA A 52 -1.75 43.96 7.34
N VAL A 53 -2.98 43.63 7.75
CA VAL A 53 -4.09 44.60 7.84
C VAL A 53 -3.77 45.69 8.88
N LYS A 54 -3.22 45.31 10.04
CA LYS A 54 -2.81 46.29 11.07
C LYS A 54 -1.70 47.22 10.57
N ALA A 55 -0.67 46.67 9.93
CA ALA A 55 0.40 47.47 9.33
C ALA A 55 -0.13 48.37 8.21
N ALA A 56 -1.05 47.85 7.38
CA ALA A 56 -1.69 48.56 6.28
C ALA A 56 -2.57 49.72 6.75
N THR A 57 -3.20 49.63 7.94
CA THR A 57 -3.96 50.73 8.55
C THR A 57 -3.09 51.87 9.08
N GLU A 58 -1.79 51.63 9.27
CA GLU A 58 -0.82 52.62 9.76
C GLU A 58 0.01 53.25 8.62
N MET A 59 -0.21 52.83 7.37
CA MET A 59 0.56 53.25 6.18
C MET A 59 -0.25 54.12 5.20
N PRO A 60 0.40 54.96 4.37
CA PRO A 60 -0.24 55.65 3.25
C PRO A 60 -0.90 54.67 2.26
N SER A 61 -2.00 55.08 1.61
CA SER A 61 -2.88 54.20 0.82
C SER A 61 -2.17 53.33 -0.24
N LEU A 62 -1.22 53.90 -1.00
CA LEU A 62 -0.49 53.14 -2.03
C LEU A 62 0.43 52.06 -1.42
N SER A 63 1.02 52.33 -0.26
CA SER A 63 1.89 51.38 0.46
C SER A 63 1.06 50.29 1.15
N SER A 64 -0.15 50.64 1.60
CA SER A 64 -1.14 49.73 2.17
C SER A 64 -1.58 48.67 1.15
N ASP A 65 -1.91 49.09 -0.08
CA ASP A 65 -2.32 48.18 -1.15
C ASP A 65 -1.18 47.24 -1.58
N LEU A 66 0.05 47.76 -1.72
CA LEU A 66 1.22 46.94 -2.07
C LEU A 66 1.59 45.95 -0.95
N ALA A 67 1.46 46.35 0.32
CA ALA A 67 1.67 45.47 1.46
C ALA A 67 0.66 44.32 1.51
N LEU A 68 -0.62 44.60 1.22
CA LEU A 68 -1.66 43.57 1.18
C LEU A 68 -1.50 42.61 -0.01
N ILE A 69 -1.13 43.11 -1.19
CA ILE A 69 -0.83 42.28 -2.37
C ILE A 69 0.39 41.38 -2.12
N GLY A 70 1.48 41.95 -1.57
CA GLY A 70 2.68 41.20 -1.21
C GLY A 70 2.42 40.12 -0.16
N THR A 71 1.55 40.43 0.81
CA THR A 71 1.11 39.46 1.83
C THR A 71 0.32 38.31 1.20
N GLY A 72 -0.59 38.60 0.26
CA GLY A 72 -1.34 37.56 -0.47
C GLY A 72 -0.42 36.59 -1.25
N ALA A 73 0.61 37.12 -1.92
CA ALA A 73 1.59 36.31 -2.65
C ALA A 73 2.43 35.42 -1.71
N LEU A 74 2.88 35.97 -0.58
CA LEU A 74 3.61 35.23 0.45
C LEU A 74 2.78 34.10 1.06
N LEU A 75 1.49 34.34 1.31
CA LEU A 75 0.55 33.32 1.81
C LEU A 75 0.40 32.16 0.83
N LEU A 76 0.24 32.46 -0.47
CA LEU A 76 0.11 31.42 -1.50
C LEU A 76 1.39 30.59 -1.63
N ALA A 77 2.56 31.24 -1.65
CA ALA A 77 3.85 30.56 -1.72
C ALA A 77 4.14 29.72 -0.45
N GLY A 78 3.86 30.28 0.73
CA GLY A 78 4.04 29.61 2.02
C GLY A 78 3.10 28.42 2.20
N ASN A 79 1.83 28.56 1.82
CA ASN A 79 0.86 27.46 1.85
C ASN A 79 1.29 26.30 0.95
N ARG A 80 1.76 26.61 -0.26
CA ARG A 80 2.26 25.59 -1.19
C ARG A 80 3.50 24.88 -0.63
N TYR A 81 4.44 25.64 -0.09
CA TYR A 81 5.64 25.09 0.53
C TYR A 81 5.34 24.18 1.74
N ILE A 82 4.38 24.55 2.60
CA ILE A 82 3.98 23.74 3.77
C ILE A 82 3.22 22.47 3.35
N ILE A 83 2.41 22.54 2.29
CA ILE A 83 1.71 21.37 1.75
C ILE A 83 2.71 20.37 1.16
N ASP A 84 3.75 20.87 0.47
CA ASP A 84 4.73 20.07 -0.26
C ASP A 84 5.94 19.62 0.61
N SER A 85 6.13 20.17 1.82
CA SER A 85 7.28 19.89 2.69
C SER A 85 7.06 18.73 3.69
N ASP A 86 8.08 17.88 3.85
CA ASP A 86 8.13 16.80 4.84
C ASP A 86 8.47 17.29 6.28
N HIS A 87 8.76 18.59 6.48
CA HIS A 87 9.19 19.15 7.78
C HIS A 87 8.05 19.54 8.75
N THR A 88 6.99 18.74 8.81
CA THR A 88 5.75 19.08 9.54
C THR A 88 5.97 19.33 11.04
N GLU A 89 6.98 18.73 11.68
CA GLU A 89 7.27 18.91 13.12
C GLU A 89 7.84 20.29 13.47
N LYS A 90 8.80 20.83 12.71
CA LYS A 90 9.36 22.17 12.96
C LYS A 90 8.30 23.26 12.77
N PHE A 91 7.40 23.09 11.80
CA PHE A 91 6.28 23.99 11.59
C PHE A 91 5.30 23.98 12.77
N ARG A 92 5.00 22.80 13.35
CA ARG A 92 4.15 22.70 14.55
C ARG A 92 4.69 23.51 15.72
N GLU A 93 6.01 23.50 15.94
CA GLU A 93 6.63 24.23 17.03
C GLU A 93 6.53 25.76 16.85
N ILE A 94 6.81 26.25 15.63
CA ILE A 94 6.64 27.66 15.26
C ILE A 94 5.16 28.09 15.41
N LEU A 95 4.23 27.23 15.03
CA LEU A 95 2.79 27.49 15.15
C LEU A 95 2.28 27.47 16.58
N HIS A 96 2.84 26.63 17.45
CA HIS A 96 2.52 26.66 18.87
C HIS A 96 2.94 27.99 19.50
N GLN A 97 4.11 28.50 19.14
CA GLN A 97 4.60 29.81 19.60
C GLN A 97 3.73 30.95 19.05
N ALA A 98 3.38 30.92 17.75
CA ALA A 98 2.49 31.91 17.14
C ALA A 98 1.07 31.88 17.74
N ASN A 99 0.51 30.70 17.97
CA ASN A 99 -0.79 30.54 18.62
C ASN A 99 -0.80 31.07 20.05
N ALA A 100 0.25 30.78 20.82
CA ALA A 100 0.40 31.30 22.17
C ALA A 100 0.44 32.84 22.17
N ALA A 101 1.10 33.46 21.19
CA ALA A 101 1.14 34.92 21.05
C ALA A 101 -0.24 35.50 20.67
N ILE A 102 -0.98 34.88 19.74
CA ILE A 102 -2.31 35.34 19.29
C ILE A 102 -3.35 35.23 20.39
N ASP A 103 -3.30 34.17 21.20
CA ASP A 103 -4.26 33.95 22.27
C ASP A 103 -4.09 34.95 23.44
N THR A 104 -3.02 35.77 23.45
CA THR A 104 -2.88 36.91 24.37
C THR A 104 -3.71 38.13 23.98
N ASP A 105 -4.15 38.24 22.72
CA ASP A 105 -5.03 39.30 22.22
C ASP A 105 -6.44 38.74 21.96
N ARG A 106 -7.40 39.20 22.75
CA ARG A 106 -8.80 38.74 22.70
C ARG A 106 -9.43 38.96 21.32
N SER A 107 -9.10 40.05 20.63
CA SER A 107 -9.60 40.39 19.31
C SER A 107 -9.07 39.42 18.25
N ALA A 108 -7.78 39.08 18.33
CA ALA A 108 -7.13 38.15 17.42
C ALA A 108 -7.61 36.70 17.63
N SER A 109 -7.88 36.31 18.89
CA SER A 109 -8.45 35.00 19.24
C SER A 109 -9.88 34.79 18.69
N TRP A 110 -10.71 35.85 18.71
CA TRP A 110 -12.05 35.82 18.11
C TRP A 110 -12.00 35.71 16.57
N LEU A 111 -11.11 36.46 15.93
CA LEU A 111 -10.91 36.38 14.48
C LEU A 111 -10.45 34.98 14.04
N LYS A 112 -9.48 34.39 14.75
CA LYS A 112 -9.03 33.00 14.56
C LYS A 112 -10.18 32.00 14.64
N SER A 113 -11.02 32.11 15.66
CA SER A 113 -12.19 31.23 15.84
C SER A 113 -13.21 31.36 14.70
N SER A 114 -13.38 32.59 14.19
CA SER A 114 -14.32 32.91 13.10
C SER A 114 -13.85 32.33 11.75
N VAL A 115 -12.55 32.45 11.45
CA VAL A 115 -11.95 31.89 10.23
C VAL A 115 -11.95 30.36 10.27
N LEU A 116 -11.63 29.75 11.42
CA LEU A 116 -11.72 28.29 11.59
C LEU A 116 -13.15 27.78 11.34
N ALA A 117 -14.16 28.46 11.87
CA ALA A 117 -15.56 28.10 11.66
C ALA A 117 -15.96 28.25 10.18
N GLY A 118 -15.49 29.30 9.49
CA GLY A 118 -15.73 29.50 8.06
C GLY A 118 -15.08 28.44 7.17
N VAL A 119 -13.81 28.09 7.43
CA VAL A 119 -13.08 27.05 6.69
C VAL A 119 -13.76 25.69 6.89
N LEU A 120 -14.10 25.33 8.14
CA LEU A 120 -14.80 24.09 8.44
C LEU A 120 -16.18 24.04 7.76
N GLY A 121 -16.91 25.16 7.76
CA GLY A 121 -18.18 25.31 7.05
C GLY A 121 -18.04 25.10 5.54
N LEU A 122 -17.06 25.70 4.89
CA LEU A 122 -16.83 25.57 3.45
C LEU A 122 -16.38 24.15 3.04
N THR A 123 -15.58 23.47 3.87
CA THR A 123 -15.25 22.05 3.66
C THR A 123 -16.44 21.12 3.86
N LEU A 124 -17.37 21.45 4.76
CA LEU A 124 -18.59 20.67 4.98
C LEU A 124 -19.64 20.88 3.87
N VAL A 125 -19.61 22.01 3.16
CA VAL A 125 -20.56 22.36 2.09
C VAL A 125 -20.08 21.92 0.68
N GLY A 126 -18.89 21.33 0.54
CA GLY A 126 -18.49 20.60 -0.68
C GLY A 126 -18.12 21.46 -1.90
N ILE A 127 -17.81 22.74 -1.70
CA ILE A 127 -17.56 23.71 -2.80
C ILE A 127 -16.21 23.51 -3.51
N THR A 128 -15.33 22.61 -3.05
CA THR A 128 -14.04 22.35 -3.70
C THR A 128 -14.10 21.34 -4.87
N SER A 129 -15.28 20.83 -5.24
CA SER A 129 -15.42 19.84 -6.33
C SER A 129 -15.51 20.43 -7.75
N SER A 130 -15.56 21.76 -7.90
CA SER A 130 -15.92 22.41 -9.18
C SER A 130 -14.74 22.84 -10.07
N TYR A 131 -13.49 22.59 -9.70
CA TYR A 131 -12.32 22.96 -10.52
C TYR A 131 -11.53 21.72 -10.93
N GLY A 132 -11.73 21.25 -12.17
CA GLY A 132 -11.06 20.05 -12.67
C GLY A 132 -11.20 19.75 -14.16
N PHE A 133 -10.45 20.49 -14.98
CA PHE A 133 -9.77 20.09 -16.22
C PHE A 133 -10.57 19.58 -17.44
N GLY A 134 -10.40 20.32 -18.54
CA GLY A 134 -10.98 20.06 -19.86
C GLY A 134 -10.42 18.82 -20.57
N SER A 135 -11.30 18.24 -21.37
CA SER A 135 -11.13 17.05 -22.21
C SER A 135 -10.06 17.24 -23.30
N ALA A 136 -9.03 16.39 -23.29
CA ALA A 136 -8.12 16.20 -24.41
C ALA A 136 -8.65 15.07 -25.30
N LYS A 137 -8.77 15.34 -26.60
CA LYS A 137 -9.24 14.41 -27.63
C LYS A 137 -8.37 13.15 -27.68
N GLU A 138 -9.06 12.00 -27.67
CA GLU A 138 -8.52 10.66 -27.81
C GLU A 138 -7.82 10.47 -29.16
N ILE A 139 -6.53 10.16 -29.11
CA ILE A 139 -5.86 9.34 -30.12
C ILE A 139 -5.56 8.03 -29.39
N THR A 140 -6.29 6.96 -29.72
CA THR A 140 -6.11 5.64 -29.11
C THR A 140 -5.07 4.85 -29.91
N PRO A 141 -3.83 4.66 -29.42
CA PRO A 141 -2.96 3.65 -29.99
C PRO A 141 -3.44 2.26 -29.58
N LYS A 142 -3.55 1.34 -30.53
CA LYS A 142 -3.71 -0.09 -30.26
C LYS A 142 -2.47 -0.56 -29.48
N ILE A 143 -2.64 -0.91 -28.21
CA ILE A 143 -1.62 -1.65 -27.47
C ILE A 143 -1.57 -3.06 -28.03
N GLU A 144 -0.48 -3.37 -28.74
CA GLU A 144 -0.14 -4.74 -29.08
C GLU A 144 0.11 -5.55 -27.82
N ARG A 145 -0.44 -6.77 -27.79
CA ARG A 145 -0.20 -7.75 -26.73
C ARG A 145 1.30 -7.92 -26.54
N SER A 146 1.77 -7.86 -25.30
CA SER A 146 3.12 -8.32 -24.98
C SER A 146 3.29 -9.74 -25.54
N PRO A 147 4.27 -9.99 -26.42
CA PRO A 147 4.50 -11.32 -26.93
C PRO A 147 4.74 -12.25 -25.75
N ILE A 148 4.06 -13.40 -25.76
CA ILE A 148 4.42 -14.53 -24.89
C ILE A 148 5.89 -14.79 -25.19
N ILE A 149 6.79 -14.40 -24.28
CA ILE A 149 8.22 -14.59 -24.48
C ILE A 149 8.41 -16.11 -24.59
N PRO A 150 8.88 -16.65 -25.73
CA PRO A 150 9.09 -18.07 -25.87
C PRO A 150 10.04 -18.51 -24.75
N TYR A 151 9.55 -19.42 -23.92
CA TYR A 151 10.28 -19.97 -22.79
C TYR A 151 11.65 -20.45 -23.27
N MET A 152 12.73 -19.93 -22.69
CA MET A 152 14.06 -20.46 -22.96
C MET A 152 14.06 -21.95 -22.62
N THR A 153 14.27 -22.77 -23.63
CA THR A 153 14.38 -24.22 -23.54
C THR A 153 15.55 -24.60 -22.65
N SER A 154 15.25 -25.42 -21.63
CA SER A 154 16.17 -26.14 -20.74
C SER A 154 17.43 -25.38 -20.28
N ILE A 155 17.30 -24.62 -19.21
CA ILE A 155 18.48 -24.29 -18.40
C ILE A 155 18.89 -25.59 -17.71
N ARG A 156 20.10 -26.07 -18.03
CA ARG A 156 20.75 -27.24 -17.43
C ARG A 156 20.51 -27.25 -15.92
N THR A 157 20.15 -28.43 -15.41
CA THR A 157 20.02 -28.79 -13.99
C THR A 157 21.00 -28.00 -13.14
N VAL A 158 20.49 -27.01 -12.42
CA VAL A 158 21.24 -26.30 -11.39
C VAL A 158 21.63 -27.37 -10.37
N ASN A 159 22.93 -27.63 -10.29
CA ASN A 159 23.60 -28.64 -9.48
C ASN A 159 22.94 -28.87 -8.12
N ASP A 160 22.98 -30.13 -7.69
CA ASP A 160 22.64 -30.70 -6.37
C ASP A 160 23.37 -30.02 -5.20
N LYS A 161 23.19 -28.71 -5.02
CA LYS A 161 23.57 -28.08 -3.76
C LYS A 161 22.65 -28.66 -2.69
N PRO A 162 23.20 -29.19 -1.59
CA PRO A 162 22.41 -29.80 -0.54
C PRO A 162 21.34 -28.82 -0.08
N LYS A 163 20.12 -29.34 0.10
CA LYS A 163 18.95 -28.60 0.60
C LYS A 163 19.42 -27.79 1.81
N GLN A 164 19.53 -26.47 1.65
CA GLN A 164 19.98 -25.62 2.73
C GLN A 164 18.96 -25.81 3.86
N THR A 165 19.37 -26.47 4.94
CA THR A 165 18.49 -26.67 6.10
C THR A 165 18.20 -25.30 6.63
N ILE A 166 16.97 -24.84 6.43
CA ILE A 166 16.56 -23.55 6.92
C ILE A 166 16.58 -23.66 8.46
N PRO A 167 17.43 -22.89 9.16
CA PRO A 167 17.46 -22.92 10.61
C PRO A 167 16.11 -22.44 11.17
N ASP A 168 15.64 -23.08 12.24
CA ASP A 168 14.37 -22.76 12.92
C ASP A 168 13.10 -22.95 12.08
N VAL A 169 13.05 -23.92 11.17
CA VAL A 169 11.81 -24.29 10.46
C VAL A 169 11.02 -25.32 11.26
N GLU A 170 9.79 -24.96 11.58
CA GLU A 170 8.82 -25.91 12.10
C GLU A 170 8.29 -26.83 10.99
N PRO A 171 7.92 -28.08 11.35
CA PRO A 171 7.30 -29.00 10.41
C PRO A 171 6.01 -28.41 9.83
N ILE A 172 5.87 -28.61 8.51
CA ILE A 172 4.71 -28.19 7.73
C ILE A 172 3.47 -28.95 8.23
N LYS A 173 2.37 -28.22 8.47
CA LYS A 173 1.11 -28.82 8.90
C LYS A 173 0.18 -29.22 7.74
N GLY A 174 0.38 -28.63 6.56
CA GLY A 174 -0.45 -28.86 5.37
C GLY A 174 0.16 -29.77 4.31
N VAL A 175 -0.61 -30.03 3.25
CA VAL A 175 -0.14 -30.77 2.06
C VAL A 175 0.77 -29.86 1.23
N ARG A 176 2.08 -30.07 1.36
CA ARG A 176 3.09 -29.40 0.52
C ARG A 176 3.00 -29.88 -0.93
N PRO A 177 2.85 -28.97 -1.92
CA PRO A 177 2.99 -29.33 -3.33
C PRO A 177 4.41 -29.86 -3.59
N ALA A 178 4.54 -31.06 -4.17
CA ALA A 178 5.85 -31.69 -4.42
C ALA A 178 6.79 -30.78 -5.24
N ILE A 179 6.25 -30.01 -6.19
CA ILE A 179 7.03 -29.04 -6.98
C ILE A 179 7.78 -28.01 -6.13
N PHE A 180 7.27 -27.64 -4.95
CA PHE A 180 7.95 -26.68 -4.09
C PHE A 180 9.28 -27.22 -3.52
N ASP A 181 9.43 -28.53 -3.40
CA ASP A 181 10.71 -29.16 -3.01
C ASP A 181 11.72 -29.20 -4.15
N HIS A 182 11.26 -29.17 -5.40
CA HIS A 182 12.12 -29.11 -6.58
C HIS A 182 12.49 -27.69 -7.00
N MET A 183 11.81 -26.69 -6.43
CA MET A 183 12.15 -25.28 -6.62
C MET A 183 13.21 -24.86 -5.58
N GLY A 184 14.44 -24.70 -6.06
CA GLY A 184 15.57 -24.20 -5.29
C GLY A 184 15.40 -22.75 -4.81
N TYR A 185 16.29 -22.33 -3.92
CA TYR A 185 16.30 -20.99 -3.30
C TYR A 185 17.42 -20.08 -3.82
N ALA A 186 18.40 -20.67 -4.52
CA ALA A 186 19.53 -19.93 -5.03
C ALA A 186 19.13 -19.18 -6.31
N PRO A 187 19.36 -17.85 -6.39
CA PRO A 187 19.14 -17.12 -7.64
C PRO A 187 20.07 -17.69 -8.72
N VAL A 188 19.51 -17.97 -9.90
CA VAL A 188 20.24 -18.54 -11.05
C VAL A 188 21.00 -17.45 -11.81
N VAL A 189 20.44 -16.25 -11.83
CA VAL A 189 20.93 -15.01 -12.42
C VAL A 189 21.05 -13.99 -11.29
N LYS A 190 22.15 -13.22 -11.29
CA LYS A 190 22.32 -12.14 -10.31
C LYS A 190 21.14 -11.17 -10.46
N PRO A 191 20.39 -10.88 -9.38
CA PRO A 191 19.33 -9.88 -9.43
C PRO A 191 19.92 -8.56 -9.92
N LEU A 192 19.12 -7.79 -10.63
CA LEU A 192 19.28 -6.35 -10.72
C LEU A 192 19.32 -5.83 -9.30
N LYS A 193 20.53 -5.73 -8.75
CA LYS A 193 20.81 -5.01 -7.51
C LYS A 193 20.08 -3.68 -7.67
N GLU A 194 19.20 -3.33 -6.72
CA GLU A 194 18.23 -2.22 -6.76
C GLU A 194 18.86 -0.88 -7.17
N LYS A 195 19.22 -0.76 -8.44
CA LYS A 195 19.79 0.44 -9.04
C LYS A 195 18.68 1.37 -9.50
N TYR A 196 17.48 0.82 -9.63
CA TYR A 196 16.34 1.57 -10.12
C TYR A 196 15.60 2.20 -8.96
N ASP A 197 15.50 3.51 -9.03
CA ASP A 197 14.67 4.26 -8.11
C ASP A 197 13.21 4.00 -8.48
N TYR A 198 12.44 3.44 -7.55
CA TYR A 198 10.98 3.29 -7.68
C TYR A 198 10.28 4.44 -6.98
N MET A 199 9.10 4.82 -7.47
CA MET A 199 8.35 5.87 -6.79
C MET A 199 7.93 5.42 -5.39
N LYS A 200 7.74 6.39 -4.49
CA LYS A 200 7.29 6.20 -3.10
C LYS A 200 6.32 5.02 -3.00
N LEU A 201 6.56 4.09 -2.07
CA LEU A 201 5.80 2.84 -1.89
C LEU A 201 4.27 3.01 -1.99
N LYS A 202 3.74 4.12 -1.47
CA LYS A 202 2.29 4.37 -1.43
C LYS A 202 1.72 5.09 -2.66
N SER A 203 2.53 5.62 -3.58
CA SER A 203 2.02 6.25 -4.80
C SER A 203 1.35 5.22 -5.72
N LEU A 204 0.44 5.68 -6.58
CA LEU A 204 -0.25 4.81 -7.52
C LEU A 204 0.73 4.26 -8.56
N GLU A 205 1.53 5.15 -9.12
CA GLU A 205 2.55 4.87 -10.14
C GLU A 205 3.58 3.88 -9.63
N GLY A 206 4.05 4.04 -8.39
CA GLY A 206 5.02 3.13 -7.76
C GLY A 206 4.46 1.72 -7.58
N ARG A 207 3.18 1.60 -7.22
CA ARG A 207 2.51 0.28 -7.12
C ARG A 207 2.39 -0.39 -8.48
N ILE A 208 2.02 0.36 -9.52
CA ILE A 208 1.96 -0.15 -10.89
C ILE A 208 3.35 -0.60 -11.33
N GLN A 209 4.39 0.23 -11.16
CA GLN A 209 5.78 -0.11 -11.50
C GLN A 209 6.24 -1.43 -10.87
N ARG A 210 5.97 -1.63 -9.56
CA ARG A 210 6.33 -2.86 -8.85
C ARG A 210 5.49 -4.07 -9.28
N VAL A 211 4.20 -3.90 -9.56
CA VAL A 211 3.38 -5.00 -10.13
C VAL A 211 3.93 -5.44 -11.47
N MET A 212 4.22 -4.49 -12.37
CA MET A 212 4.65 -4.80 -13.72
C MET A 212 5.94 -5.64 -13.71
N ARG A 213 6.83 -5.45 -12.72
CA ARG A 213 8.04 -6.27 -12.51
C ARG A 213 7.72 -7.78 -12.48
N TYR A 214 6.67 -8.17 -11.78
CA TYR A 214 6.30 -9.58 -11.54
C TYR A 214 5.06 -10.02 -12.33
N LYS A 215 4.51 -9.15 -13.19
CA LYS A 215 3.25 -9.43 -13.90
C LYS A 215 3.30 -10.71 -14.73
N HIS A 216 4.43 -10.99 -15.38
CA HIS A 216 4.62 -12.22 -16.14
C HIS A 216 4.47 -13.50 -15.29
N ILE A 217 4.86 -13.45 -13.99
CA ILE A 217 4.65 -14.57 -13.04
C ILE A 217 3.17 -14.70 -12.70
N THR A 218 2.50 -13.60 -12.36
CA THR A 218 1.07 -13.63 -12.01
C THR A 218 0.23 -14.10 -13.18
N ASP A 219 0.46 -13.56 -14.39
CA ASP A 219 -0.29 -13.93 -15.60
C ASP A 219 -0.13 -15.42 -15.91
N THR A 220 1.11 -15.94 -15.84
CA THR A 220 1.38 -17.37 -16.09
C THR A 220 0.67 -18.26 -15.08
N ILE A 221 0.68 -17.89 -13.80
CA ILE A 221 0.03 -18.68 -12.75
C ILE A 221 -1.50 -18.59 -12.85
N GLU A 222 -2.05 -17.42 -13.16
CA GLU A 222 -3.48 -17.23 -13.40
C GLU A 222 -3.96 -18.11 -14.56
N ASP A 223 -3.24 -18.12 -15.68
CA ASP A 223 -3.56 -18.97 -16.84
C ASP A 223 -3.52 -20.46 -16.49
N LEU A 224 -2.53 -20.91 -15.70
CA LEU A 224 -2.42 -22.31 -15.26
C LEU A 224 -3.59 -22.75 -14.36
N HIS A 225 -4.12 -21.83 -13.54
CA HIS A 225 -5.23 -22.06 -12.62
C HIS A 225 -6.59 -21.60 -13.16
N LYS A 226 -6.67 -21.16 -14.43
CA LYS A 226 -7.88 -20.65 -15.08
C LYS A 226 -8.53 -19.47 -14.34
N MET A 227 -7.71 -18.63 -13.71
CA MET A 227 -8.16 -17.46 -12.97
C MET A 227 -8.46 -16.28 -13.91
N PRO A 228 -9.32 -15.33 -13.51
CA PRO A 228 -9.44 -14.06 -14.21
C PRO A 228 -8.11 -13.32 -14.18
N ARG A 229 -7.74 -12.74 -15.33
CA ARG A 229 -6.47 -12.02 -15.48
C ARG A 229 -6.35 -10.84 -14.52
N ASN A 230 -5.11 -10.52 -14.17
CA ASN A 230 -4.71 -9.42 -13.29
C ASN A 230 -5.21 -9.54 -11.83
N THR A 231 -5.88 -10.62 -11.45
CA THR A 231 -6.46 -10.79 -10.11
C THR A 231 -5.38 -10.85 -9.02
N LEU A 232 -4.36 -11.68 -9.19
CA LEU A 232 -3.23 -11.82 -8.26
C LEU A 232 -2.39 -10.53 -8.22
N ALA A 233 -2.23 -9.86 -9.35
CA ALA A 233 -1.58 -8.56 -9.43
C ALA A 233 -2.35 -7.47 -8.64
N ALA A 234 -3.66 -7.40 -8.81
CA ALA A 234 -4.53 -6.48 -8.07
C ALA A 234 -4.55 -6.76 -6.56
N ILE A 235 -4.46 -8.04 -6.17
CA ILE A 235 -4.28 -8.47 -4.78
C ILE A 235 -2.92 -7.99 -4.25
N ALA A 236 -1.83 -8.15 -5.00
CA ALA A 236 -0.51 -7.68 -4.59
C ALA A 236 -0.49 -6.16 -4.33
N ILE A 237 -1.14 -5.35 -5.18
CA ILE A 237 -1.29 -3.89 -4.95
C ILE A 237 -1.98 -3.63 -3.61
N GLN A 238 -3.04 -4.38 -3.30
CA GLN A 238 -3.86 -4.16 -2.13
C GLN A 238 -3.17 -4.61 -0.84
N GLU A 239 -2.43 -5.71 -0.88
CA GLU A 239 -1.91 -6.40 0.29
C GLU A 239 -0.46 -5.99 0.63
N SER A 240 0.38 -5.77 -0.37
CA SER A 240 1.82 -5.50 -0.18
C SER A 240 2.32 -4.24 -0.90
N PHE A 241 1.43 -3.48 -1.56
CA PHE A 241 1.84 -2.46 -2.54
C PHE A 241 2.73 -3.02 -3.65
N ALA A 242 2.60 -4.32 -3.92
CA ALA A 242 3.44 -5.13 -4.79
C ALA A 242 4.92 -5.17 -4.39
N ASP A 243 5.24 -4.89 -3.12
CA ASP A 243 6.59 -4.99 -2.57
C ASP A 243 6.73 -6.27 -1.73
N PRO A 244 7.49 -7.28 -2.20
CA PRO A 244 7.69 -8.52 -1.45
C PRO A 244 8.57 -8.35 -0.20
N SER A 245 9.32 -7.25 -0.10
CA SER A 245 10.26 -6.99 1.00
C SER A 245 9.60 -6.27 2.19
N GLU A 246 8.41 -5.71 2.02
CA GLU A 246 7.77 -4.88 3.04
C GLU A 246 6.88 -5.72 3.97
N PRO A 247 7.29 -5.96 5.25
CA PRO A 247 6.41 -6.57 6.23
C PRO A 247 5.32 -5.57 6.64
N ASN A 248 4.22 -6.04 7.24
CA ASN A 248 3.20 -5.10 7.73
C ASN A 248 3.79 -4.11 8.74
N ALA A 249 3.37 -2.85 8.68
CA ALA A 249 3.74 -1.84 9.67
C ALA A 249 3.33 -2.24 11.10
N SER A 250 2.25 -3.03 11.25
CA SER A 250 1.80 -3.58 12.53
C SER A 250 2.66 -4.75 13.03
N ASN A 251 3.60 -5.28 12.23
CA ASN A 251 4.32 -6.52 12.48
C ASN A 251 3.40 -7.73 12.71
N ASP A 252 2.25 -7.82 12.05
CA ASP A 252 1.31 -8.94 12.25
C ASP A 252 1.80 -10.31 11.77
N GLY A 253 2.99 -10.39 11.17
CA GLY A 253 3.58 -11.63 10.66
C GLY A 253 3.32 -11.88 9.18
N GLY A 254 2.49 -11.08 8.51
CA GLY A 254 2.29 -11.15 7.06
C GLY A 254 3.45 -10.55 6.28
N VAL A 255 3.84 -11.21 5.18
CA VAL A 255 4.96 -10.78 4.32
C VAL A 255 4.85 -11.38 2.92
N GLY A 256 5.69 -10.91 2.00
CA GLY A 256 5.80 -11.39 0.63
C GLY A 256 4.83 -10.70 -0.31
N TYR A 257 4.89 -11.07 -1.59
CA TYR A 257 4.19 -10.37 -2.67
C TYR A 257 2.66 -10.30 -2.49
N ILE A 258 2.06 -11.30 -1.84
CA ILE A 258 0.62 -11.38 -1.54
C ILE A 258 0.33 -11.20 -0.02
N HIS A 259 1.33 -10.77 0.76
CA HIS A 259 1.23 -10.54 2.21
C HIS A 259 0.60 -11.70 2.99
N MET A 260 1.13 -12.91 2.81
CA MET A 260 0.55 -14.10 3.43
C MET A 260 0.97 -14.25 4.88
N GLN A 261 -0.01 -14.47 5.76
CA GLN A 261 0.21 -14.73 7.17
C GLN A 261 0.94 -16.06 7.39
N GLY A 262 1.77 -16.15 8.43
CA GLY A 262 2.64 -17.31 8.67
C GLY A 262 1.86 -18.61 8.86
N THR A 263 0.75 -18.59 9.61
CA THR A 263 -0.11 -19.79 9.78
C THR A 263 -0.71 -20.24 8.45
N THR A 264 -1.25 -19.30 7.66
CA THR A 264 -1.85 -19.58 6.35
C THR A 264 -0.83 -20.16 5.38
N ALA A 265 0.40 -19.63 5.39
CA ALA A 265 1.49 -20.14 4.57
C ALA A 265 1.84 -21.60 4.93
N LYS A 266 1.96 -21.92 6.23
CA LYS A 266 2.22 -23.29 6.71
C LYS A 266 1.09 -24.26 6.33
N GLU A 267 -0.16 -23.85 6.50
CA GLU A 267 -1.34 -24.64 6.16
C GLU A 267 -1.41 -24.96 4.66
N ASN A 268 -0.81 -24.11 3.82
CA ASN A 268 -0.77 -24.30 2.38
C ASN A 268 0.58 -24.81 1.86
N GLY A 269 1.45 -25.29 2.76
CA GLY A 269 2.63 -26.06 2.39
C GLY A 269 3.91 -25.26 2.20
N LEU A 270 3.97 -23.99 2.63
CA LEU A 270 5.18 -23.17 2.61
C LEU A 270 5.98 -23.34 3.91
N ASN A 271 7.30 -23.39 3.77
CA ASN A 271 8.25 -23.27 4.86
C ASN A 271 8.41 -21.79 5.25
N ILE A 272 8.25 -21.48 6.54
CA ILE A 272 8.39 -20.11 7.05
C ILE A 272 9.56 -20.02 8.02
N TYR A 273 10.17 -18.83 8.12
CA TYR A 273 11.24 -18.59 9.08
C TYR A 273 10.66 -18.47 10.49
N GLY A 274 11.11 -19.31 11.42
CA GLY A 274 10.62 -19.35 12.79
C GLY A 274 9.22 -19.98 12.92
N ASN A 275 8.49 -19.60 13.98
CA ASN A 275 7.15 -20.11 14.24
C ASN A 275 6.12 -18.98 14.32
N SER A 276 5.06 -19.10 13.52
CA SER A 276 3.82 -18.35 13.63
C SER A 276 2.73 -19.22 14.27
N LYS A 277 2.13 -18.76 15.37
CA LYS A 277 1.09 -19.50 16.10
C LYS A 277 -0.34 -19.01 15.81
N THR A 278 -0.49 -17.77 15.36
CA THR A 278 -1.78 -17.10 15.12
C THR A 278 -1.77 -16.35 13.80
N THR A 279 -2.95 -16.10 13.24
CA THR A 279 -3.11 -15.33 11.98
C THR A 279 -2.58 -13.91 12.07
N SER A 280 -2.49 -13.34 13.27
CA SER A 280 -1.76 -12.10 13.56
C SER A 280 -0.81 -12.40 14.71
N ASP A 281 0.48 -12.52 14.39
CA ASP A 281 1.55 -12.91 15.31
C ASP A 281 2.64 -11.84 15.33
N TYR A 282 2.49 -10.91 16.28
CA TYR A 282 3.41 -9.78 16.47
C TYR A 282 4.85 -10.21 16.77
N ALA A 283 5.03 -11.32 17.47
CA ALA A 283 6.35 -11.84 17.80
C ALA A 283 7.02 -12.41 16.56
N HIS A 284 6.26 -13.13 15.73
CA HIS A 284 6.75 -13.62 14.45
C HIS A 284 7.06 -12.48 13.47
N GLY A 285 6.20 -11.47 13.33
CA GLY A 285 6.47 -10.34 12.46
C GLY A 285 7.74 -9.57 12.84
N LYS A 286 8.06 -9.44 14.14
CA LYS A 286 9.36 -8.89 14.58
C LYS A 286 10.55 -9.74 14.14
N LYS A 287 10.42 -11.08 14.14
CA LYS A 287 11.48 -11.98 13.63
C LYS A 287 11.67 -11.81 12.12
N ILE A 288 10.58 -11.66 11.37
CA ILE A 288 10.63 -11.42 9.92
C ILE A 288 11.30 -10.08 9.61
N ARG A 289 10.99 -9.02 10.37
CA ARG A 289 11.68 -7.74 10.21
C ARG A 289 13.19 -7.86 10.45
N LYS A 290 13.61 -8.54 11.52
CA LYS A 290 15.04 -8.81 11.79
C LYS A 290 15.71 -9.65 10.68
N LEU A 291 14.98 -10.60 10.08
CA LEU A 291 15.47 -11.36 8.93
C LEU A 291 15.73 -10.43 7.74
N LEU A 292 14.80 -9.51 7.45
CA LEU A 292 14.96 -8.54 6.36
C LEU A 292 16.09 -7.55 6.63
N GLU A 293 16.22 -7.05 7.86
CA GLU A 293 17.36 -6.20 8.29
C GLU A 293 18.69 -6.95 8.08
N ARG A 294 18.77 -8.23 8.46
CA ARG A 294 19.97 -9.06 8.23
C ARG A 294 20.25 -9.29 6.73
N CYS A 295 19.21 -9.32 5.92
CA CYS A 295 19.30 -9.49 4.47
C CYS A 295 19.42 -8.17 3.71
N ASP A 296 19.53 -7.03 4.40
CA ASP A 296 19.57 -5.69 3.78
C ASP A 296 18.39 -5.45 2.81
N GLY A 297 17.20 -5.90 3.21
CA GLY A 297 15.98 -5.85 2.41
C GLY A 297 15.92 -6.80 1.20
N GLN A 298 17.02 -7.49 0.86
CA GLN A 298 17.11 -8.33 -0.33
C GLN A 298 16.27 -9.60 -0.18
N ILE A 299 15.23 -9.72 -1.00
CA ILE A 299 14.30 -10.86 -0.97
C ILE A 299 14.97 -12.17 -1.36
N GLU A 300 16.05 -12.14 -2.15
CA GLU A 300 16.80 -13.32 -2.55
C GLU A 300 17.58 -13.93 -1.39
N CYS A 301 18.04 -13.11 -0.46
CA CYS A 301 18.56 -13.59 0.81
C CYS A 301 17.42 -14.12 1.68
N ALA A 302 16.33 -13.36 1.81
CA ALA A 302 15.23 -13.71 2.71
C ALA A 302 14.50 -15.00 2.29
N GLN A 303 14.36 -15.29 0.99
CA GLN A 303 13.71 -16.50 0.49
C GLN A 303 14.44 -17.80 0.87
N SER A 304 15.75 -17.73 1.12
CA SER A 304 16.52 -18.89 1.63
C SER A 304 16.13 -19.26 3.06
N TYR A 305 15.39 -18.38 3.76
CA TYR A 305 14.89 -18.61 5.11
C TYR A 305 13.36 -18.72 5.18
N ASP A 306 12.62 -18.05 4.30
CA ASP A 306 11.15 -18.05 4.33
C ASP A 306 10.57 -18.06 2.90
N GLU A 307 9.83 -19.12 2.56
CA GLU A 307 9.30 -19.32 1.21
C GLU A 307 8.24 -18.29 0.80
N ARG A 308 7.74 -17.47 1.73
CA ARG A 308 6.82 -16.37 1.39
C ARG A 308 7.52 -15.27 0.59
N PHE A 309 8.85 -15.17 0.65
CA PHE A 309 9.63 -14.27 -0.22
C PHE A 309 9.89 -14.85 -1.61
N HIS A 310 9.65 -16.15 -1.82
CA HIS A 310 9.82 -16.76 -3.13
C HIS A 310 8.58 -16.48 -4.00
N ILE A 311 8.70 -15.58 -4.99
CA ILE A 311 7.58 -15.01 -5.77
C ILE A 311 6.67 -16.09 -6.39
N VAL A 312 7.24 -17.10 -7.06
CA VAL A 312 6.40 -18.17 -7.66
C VAL A 312 5.68 -19.01 -6.60
N LYS A 313 6.35 -19.44 -5.52
CA LYS A 313 5.72 -20.25 -4.46
C LYS A 313 4.56 -19.50 -3.80
N ILE A 314 4.76 -18.23 -3.44
CA ILE A 314 3.72 -17.44 -2.77
C ILE A 314 2.51 -17.15 -3.67
N VAL A 315 2.76 -16.80 -4.93
CA VAL A 315 1.70 -16.53 -5.92
C VAL A 315 0.96 -17.82 -6.29
N ALA A 316 1.66 -18.93 -6.50
CA ALA A 316 1.05 -20.24 -6.76
C ALA A 316 0.21 -20.73 -5.58
N THR A 317 0.66 -20.46 -4.36
CA THR A 317 -0.09 -20.79 -3.13
C THR A 317 -1.39 -19.99 -3.07
N ALA A 318 -1.35 -18.68 -3.32
CA ALA A 318 -2.53 -17.84 -3.40
C ALA A 318 -3.51 -18.33 -4.49
N ALA A 319 -3.01 -18.64 -5.68
CA ALA A 319 -3.81 -19.18 -6.79
C ALA A 319 -4.50 -20.50 -6.42
N LYS A 320 -3.77 -21.44 -5.79
CA LYS A 320 -4.32 -22.72 -5.31
C LYS A 320 -5.43 -22.51 -4.27
N MET A 321 -5.23 -21.58 -3.32
CA MET A 321 -6.25 -21.24 -2.33
C MET A 321 -7.52 -20.69 -2.99
N MET A 322 -7.35 -19.79 -3.96
CA MET A 322 -8.46 -19.20 -4.71
C MET A 322 -9.19 -20.24 -5.56
N ALA A 323 -8.48 -21.07 -6.32
CA ALA A 323 -9.07 -22.14 -7.13
C ALA A 323 -9.88 -23.13 -6.27
N LYS A 324 -9.37 -23.51 -5.09
CA LYS A 324 -10.13 -24.35 -4.13
C LYS A 324 -11.43 -23.67 -3.68
N CYS A 325 -11.39 -22.37 -3.41
CA CYS A 325 -12.58 -21.63 -3.05
C CYS A 325 -13.55 -21.43 -4.21
N GLU A 326 -13.03 -21.20 -5.42
CA GLU A 326 -13.85 -21.06 -6.61
C GLU A 326 -14.62 -22.36 -6.86
N ALA A 327 -13.95 -23.52 -6.82
CA ALA A 327 -14.61 -24.82 -6.96
C ALA A 327 -15.68 -25.08 -5.88
N LYS A 328 -15.53 -24.50 -4.68
CA LYS A 328 -16.50 -24.63 -3.59
C LYS A 328 -17.71 -23.69 -3.73
N TYR A 329 -17.51 -22.50 -4.30
CA TYR A 329 -18.50 -21.42 -4.27
C TYR A 329 -18.99 -20.96 -5.64
N ASP A 330 -18.45 -21.54 -6.71
CA ASP A 330 -18.71 -21.24 -8.12
C ASP A 330 -18.61 -19.74 -8.42
N SER A 331 -17.53 -19.11 -7.94
CA SER A 331 -17.35 -17.66 -8.03
C SER A 331 -15.93 -17.21 -7.74
N TRP A 332 -15.28 -16.60 -8.74
CA TRP A 332 -13.98 -15.94 -8.57
C TRP A 332 -14.03 -14.72 -7.64
N ASP A 333 -15.16 -14.03 -7.56
CA ASP A 333 -15.36 -12.93 -6.61
C ASP A 333 -15.30 -13.42 -5.15
N LYS A 334 -15.97 -14.55 -4.85
CA LYS A 334 -15.89 -15.18 -3.52
C LYS A 334 -14.51 -15.78 -3.27
N ALA A 335 -13.89 -16.39 -4.28
CA ALA A 335 -12.53 -16.91 -4.20
C ALA A 335 -11.50 -15.81 -3.88
N THR A 336 -11.66 -14.62 -4.46
CA THR A 336 -10.82 -13.46 -4.15
C THR A 336 -10.90 -13.09 -2.67
N ILE A 337 -12.10 -13.13 -2.07
CA ILE A 337 -12.28 -12.88 -0.64
C ILE A 337 -11.62 -13.96 0.22
N CYS A 338 -11.58 -15.22 -0.24
CA CYS A 338 -10.97 -16.33 0.51
C CYS A 338 -9.49 -16.16 0.83
N ILE A 339 -8.75 -15.31 0.11
CA ILE A 339 -7.36 -14.98 0.47
C ILE A 339 -7.28 -14.43 1.91
N ARG A 340 -8.34 -13.75 2.37
CA ARG A 340 -8.46 -13.26 3.76
C ARG A 340 -9.07 -14.28 4.73
N GLY A 341 -9.56 -15.40 4.22
CA GLY A 341 -10.28 -16.45 4.94
C GLY A 341 -11.75 -16.56 4.50
N GLU A 342 -12.26 -17.80 4.45
CA GLU A 342 -13.63 -18.11 4.02
C GLU A 342 -14.72 -17.39 4.85
N GLY A 343 -14.45 -17.15 6.14
CA GLY A 343 -15.38 -16.48 7.04
C GLY A 343 -15.74 -15.05 6.61
N TYR A 344 -14.96 -14.41 5.74
CA TYR A 344 -15.23 -13.06 5.23
C TYR A 344 -16.23 -13.02 4.07
N ILE A 345 -16.60 -14.16 3.48
CA ILE A 345 -17.56 -14.24 2.39
C ILE A 345 -18.93 -13.73 2.89
N GLY A 346 -19.56 -12.83 2.12
CA GLY A 346 -20.83 -12.21 2.48
C GLY A 346 -20.75 -11.14 3.57
N GLN A 347 -19.61 -11.00 4.26
CA GLN A 347 -19.41 -9.96 5.26
C GLN A 347 -19.14 -8.58 4.62
N LYS A 348 -19.48 -7.51 5.35
CA LYS A 348 -19.22 -6.13 4.91
C LYS A 348 -17.73 -5.86 4.64
N THR A 349 -16.86 -6.44 5.45
CA THR A 349 -15.39 -6.36 5.31
C THR A 349 -14.91 -7.07 4.04
N GLY A 350 -15.39 -8.29 3.76
CA GLY A 350 -15.10 -9.01 2.52
C GLY A 350 -15.59 -8.28 1.27
N ARG A 351 -16.81 -7.73 1.28
CA ARG A 351 -17.33 -6.91 0.17
C ARG A 351 -16.48 -5.67 -0.10
N LYS A 352 -16.05 -4.97 0.95
CA LYS A 352 -15.14 -3.80 0.84
C LYS A 352 -13.79 -4.20 0.26
N TYR A 353 -13.27 -5.35 0.65
CA TYR A 353 -12.02 -5.86 0.12
C TYR A 353 -12.14 -6.16 -1.38
N LEU A 354 -13.15 -6.92 -1.79
CA LEU A 354 -13.41 -7.21 -3.20
C LEU A 354 -13.57 -5.94 -4.03
N LYS A 355 -14.27 -4.92 -3.52
CA LYS A 355 -14.40 -3.63 -4.20
C LYS A 355 -13.03 -3.01 -4.51
N ARG A 356 -12.10 -3.00 -3.54
CA ARG A 356 -10.75 -2.46 -3.75
C ARG A 356 -9.94 -3.28 -4.74
N ILE A 357 -10.10 -4.61 -4.75
CA ILE A 357 -9.47 -5.46 -5.77
C ILE A 357 -9.98 -5.10 -7.16
N LYS A 358 -11.30 -4.89 -7.33
CA LYS A 358 -11.87 -4.42 -8.60
C LYS A 358 -11.39 -3.03 -9.01
N GLU A 359 -11.24 -2.12 -8.04
CA GLU A 359 -10.63 -0.80 -8.29
C GLU A 359 -9.18 -0.95 -8.77
N ASN A 360 -8.37 -1.83 -8.16
CA ASN A 360 -7.01 -2.12 -8.61
C ASN A 360 -6.95 -2.84 -9.97
N LEU A 361 -7.90 -3.71 -10.28
CA LEU A 361 -8.02 -4.33 -11.60
C LEU A 361 -8.23 -3.27 -12.69
N ALA A 362 -9.18 -2.34 -12.46
CA ALA A 362 -9.43 -1.25 -13.39
C ALA A 362 -8.18 -0.37 -13.62
N LEU A 363 -7.34 -0.18 -12.60
CA LEU A 363 -6.05 0.53 -12.73
C LEU A 363 -5.05 -0.23 -13.60
N LEU A 364 -5.01 -1.56 -13.51
CA LEU A 364 -4.12 -2.41 -14.32
C LEU A 364 -4.62 -2.61 -15.75
N ASP A 365 -5.91 -2.39 -15.99
CA ASP A 365 -6.52 -2.46 -17.30
C ASP A 365 -6.53 -1.11 -18.03
N ASP A 366 -6.15 0.00 -17.36
CA ASP A 366 -6.09 1.35 -17.92
C ASP A 366 -4.72 1.64 -18.58
N PRO A 367 -4.64 1.70 -19.92
CA PRO A 367 -3.43 2.06 -20.66
C PRO A 367 -2.76 3.35 -20.21
N GLU A 368 -3.57 4.35 -19.87
CA GLU A 368 -3.09 5.68 -19.55
C GLU A 368 -2.40 5.71 -18.19
N GLN A 369 -2.88 4.91 -17.23
CA GLN A 369 -2.22 4.75 -15.93
C GLN A 369 -0.88 4.02 -16.09
N ILE A 370 -0.83 2.98 -16.92
CA ILE A 370 0.43 2.28 -17.23
C ILE A 370 1.41 3.24 -17.90
N ARG A 371 0.95 4.05 -18.86
CA ARG A 371 1.79 5.06 -19.55
C ARG A 371 2.34 6.11 -18.58
N LYS A 372 1.52 6.60 -17.64
CA LYS A 372 1.97 7.53 -16.59
C LYS A 372 3.01 6.91 -15.69
N ALA A 373 2.78 5.68 -15.23
CA ALA A 373 3.74 4.94 -14.41
C ALA A 373 5.05 4.68 -15.15
N ALA A 374 4.99 4.38 -16.46
CA ALA A 374 6.16 4.22 -17.31
C ALA A 374 6.94 5.53 -17.47
N ALA A 375 6.26 6.64 -17.79
CA ALA A 375 6.88 7.95 -17.94
C ALA A 375 7.58 8.41 -16.65
N ASP A 376 6.93 8.24 -15.49
CA ASP A 376 7.54 8.53 -14.18
C ASP A 376 8.80 7.69 -13.93
N PHE A 377 8.76 6.39 -14.27
CA PHE A 377 9.91 5.51 -14.10
C PHE A 377 11.08 5.95 -14.99
N GLU A 378 10.81 6.24 -16.26
CA GLU A 378 11.82 6.66 -17.24
C GLU A 378 12.43 8.03 -16.93
N GLN A 379 11.69 8.91 -16.26
CA GLN A 379 12.25 10.20 -15.83
C GLN A 379 13.33 10.03 -14.75
N ARG A 380 13.25 8.97 -13.95
CA ARG A 380 14.13 8.72 -12.79
C ARG A 380 15.23 7.70 -13.09
N ASN A 381 15.13 6.98 -14.21
CA ASN A 381 15.99 5.85 -14.53
C ASN A 381 16.49 5.93 -15.97
N ASP A 382 17.77 5.61 -16.18
CA ASP A 382 18.40 5.55 -17.51
C ASP A 382 18.08 4.23 -18.25
N ILE A 383 16.80 3.84 -18.28
CA ILE A 383 16.31 2.68 -18.99
C ILE A 383 14.81 2.85 -19.30
N LYS A 384 14.41 2.43 -20.50
CA LYS A 384 12.98 2.39 -20.89
C LYS A 384 12.20 1.41 -20.02
N PHE A 385 10.98 1.78 -19.64
CA PHE A 385 10.18 0.95 -18.72
C PHE A 385 9.93 -0.45 -19.30
N ASP A 386 9.59 -0.54 -20.60
CA ASP A 386 9.43 -1.82 -21.29
C ASP A 386 10.71 -2.67 -21.30
N ALA A 387 11.88 -2.03 -21.44
CA ALA A 387 13.16 -2.75 -21.39
C ALA A 387 13.43 -3.28 -19.98
N TYR A 388 13.08 -2.50 -18.95
CA TYR A 388 13.13 -2.93 -17.56
C TYR A 388 12.16 -4.10 -17.26
N ILE A 389 10.92 -4.07 -17.77
CA ILE A 389 9.97 -5.19 -17.62
C ILE A 389 10.49 -6.44 -18.33
N LYS A 390 11.00 -6.31 -19.56
CA LYS A 390 11.63 -7.42 -20.29
C LYS A 390 12.84 -7.99 -19.56
N HIS A 391 13.64 -7.15 -18.92
CA HIS A 391 14.76 -7.61 -18.11
C HIS A 391 14.26 -8.37 -16.87
N SER A 392 13.31 -7.81 -16.14
CA SER A 392 12.69 -8.45 -14.96
C SER A 392 12.08 -9.81 -15.31
N ALA A 393 11.47 -9.94 -16.50
CA ALA A 393 10.96 -11.22 -17.00
C ALA A 393 12.08 -12.25 -17.26
N LYS A 394 13.30 -11.83 -17.62
CA LYS A 394 14.45 -12.74 -17.73
C LYS A 394 14.93 -13.22 -16.36
N GLU A 395 14.77 -12.40 -15.32
CA GLU A 395 15.02 -12.82 -13.93
C GLU A 395 14.01 -13.84 -13.41
N SER A 396 12.91 -14.10 -14.13
CA SER A 396 11.92 -15.12 -13.77
C SER A 396 12.49 -16.51 -13.52
N VAL A 397 13.62 -16.81 -14.18
CA VAL A 397 14.41 -18.03 -13.96
C VAL A 397 14.86 -18.18 -12.51
N ASN A 398 15.13 -17.07 -11.81
CA ASN A 398 15.52 -17.08 -10.40
C ASN A 398 14.42 -17.62 -9.50
N TRP A 399 13.17 -17.56 -9.98
CA TRP A 399 12.00 -18.06 -9.30
C TRP A 399 11.53 -19.40 -9.88
N MET A 400 12.30 -20.01 -10.78
CA MET A 400 12.02 -21.31 -11.38
C MET A 400 10.59 -21.43 -11.97
N LEU A 401 10.08 -20.34 -12.56
CA LEU A 401 8.72 -20.29 -13.13
C LEU A 401 8.51 -21.39 -14.20
N SER A 402 9.50 -21.62 -15.06
CA SER A 402 9.44 -22.68 -16.08
C SER A 402 9.29 -24.08 -15.48
N HIS A 403 9.99 -24.39 -14.38
CA HIS A 403 9.88 -25.69 -13.72
C HIS A 403 8.49 -25.88 -13.13
N TYR A 404 7.91 -24.82 -12.57
CA TYR A 404 6.54 -24.85 -12.08
C TYR A 404 5.54 -25.07 -13.22
N VAL A 405 5.68 -24.37 -14.35
CA VAL A 405 4.85 -24.56 -15.56
C VAL A 405 4.93 -26.00 -16.06
N ASP A 406 6.15 -26.52 -16.26
CA ASP A 406 6.39 -27.88 -16.74
C ASP A 406 5.77 -28.93 -15.82
N TYR A 407 5.94 -28.76 -14.50
CA TYR A 407 5.34 -29.64 -13.51
C TYR A 407 3.81 -29.61 -13.59
N MET A 408 3.21 -28.42 -13.64
CA MET A 408 1.76 -28.28 -13.72
C MET A 408 1.21 -28.90 -15.01
N GLN A 409 1.89 -28.74 -16.13
CA GLN A 409 1.49 -29.36 -17.40
C GLN A 409 1.57 -30.89 -17.36
N LYS A 410 2.65 -31.45 -16.78
CA LYS A 410 2.83 -32.91 -16.65
C LYS A 410 1.84 -33.58 -15.70
N HIS A 411 1.31 -32.84 -14.73
CA HIS A 411 0.43 -33.36 -13.68
C HIS A 411 -1.02 -32.85 -13.79
N LYS A 412 -1.42 -32.26 -14.93
CA LYS A 412 -2.83 -32.00 -15.25
C LYS A 412 -3.56 -33.34 -15.40
N LYS A 413 -4.22 -33.79 -14.34
CA LYS A 413 -5.19 -34.89 -14.37
C LYS A 413 -6.56 -34.38 -14.73
#